data_AF-A0A3C0GGG8-F1
#
_entry.id   AF-A0A3C0GGG8-F1
#
_cell.length_a   1.000
_cell.length_b   1.000
_cell.length_c   1.000
_cell.angle_alpha   90.00
_cell.angle_beta   90.00
_cell.angle_gamma   90.00
#
_symmetry.space_group_name_H-M   'P 1'
#
loop_
_entity.id
_entity.type
_entity.pdbx_description
1 polymer ?
#
loop_
_entity_poly.entity_id
_entity_poly.type
_entity_poly.pdbx_seq_one_letter_code
_entity_poly.pdbx_strand_id
1 'polypeptide(L)' 'MGESKFIRHEPCECGSSDGRAVYTDHKFCFACNTLFKEETKPTRQTYIPPVRVPVFKTWDDDTYRG' A
#
# COMPACT_ATOMS: atom_id res chain seq x y z
N MET A 1 9.93 -29.45 5.27
CA MET A 1 9.45 -28.77 4.06
C MET A 1 8.17 -28.05 4.46
N GLY A 2 8.09 -26.74 4.31
CA GLY A 2 6.83 -26.02 4.57
C GLY A 2 5.98 -26.05 3.31
N GLU A 3 4.92 -26.84 3.30
CA GLU A 3 3.93 -26.82 2.21
C GLU A 3 3.13 -25.52 2.22
N SER A 4 3.07 -24.87 1.06
CA SER A 4 2.19 -23.73 0.82
C SER A 4 0.80 -24.24 0.43
N LYS A 5 -0.21 -23.96 1.26
CA LYS A 5 -1.57 -24.46 1.02
C LYS A 5 -2.38 -23.43 0.25
N PHE A 6 -3.00 -23.86 -0.84
CA PHE A 6 -3.98 -23.05 -1.56
C PHE A 6 -5.21 -22.79 -0.69
N ILE A 7 -5.63 -21.52 -0.60
CA ILE A 7 -6.76 -21.08 0.21
C ILE A 7 -7.96 -20.79 -0.69
N ARG A 8 -7.80 -19.90 -1.68
CA ARG A 8 -8.89 -19.44 -2.55
C ARG A 8 -8.38 -18.66 -3.77
N HIS A 9 -9.25 -18.46 -4.75
CA HIS A 9 -9.05 -17.48 -5.82
C HIS A 9 -9.62 -16.11 -5.41
N GLU A 10 -9.01 -15.05 -5.91
CA GLU A 10 -9.43 -13.67 -5.71
C GLU A 10 -9.30 -12.88 -7.04
N PRO A 11 -10.05 -11.78 -7.19
CA PRO A 11 -9.85 -10.88 -8.31
C PRO A 11 -8.49 -10.16 -8.21
N CYS A 12 -7.90 -9.89 -9.37
CA CYS A 12 -6.64 -9.18 -9.51
C CYS A 12 -6.85 -7.84 -10.20
N GLU A 13 -6.05 -6.84 -9.82
CA GLU A 13 -6.08 -5.48 -10.41
C GLU A 13 -5.68 -5.44 -11.89
N CYS A 14 -5.15 -6.54 -12.45
CA CYS A 14 -4.95 -6.67 -13.90
C CYS A 14 -6.26 -6.86 -14.70
N GLY A 15 -7.41 -6.92 -14.03
CA GLY A 15 -8.72 -7.11 -14.65
C GLY A 15 -9.18 -8.56 -14.74
N SER A 16 -8.45 -9.50 -14.14
CA SER A 16 -8.85 -10.90 -14.06
C SER A 16 -9.71 -11.14 -12.81
N SER A 17 -10.91 -11.70 -12.97
CA SER A 17 -11.84 -11.99 -11.88
C SER A 17 -11.38 -13.13 -10.96
N ASP A 18 -10.73 -14.15 -11.52
CA ASP A 18 -10.32 -15.37 -10.80
C ASP A 18 -8.84 -15.72 -11.02
N GLY A 19 -8.07 -14.81 -11.61
CA GLY A 19 -6.68 -15.07 -11.99
C GLY A 19 -5.69 -15.12 -10.82
N ARG A 20 -6.05 -14.62 -9.62
CA ARG A 20 -5.17 -14.60 -8.45
C ARG A 20 -5.45 -15.76 -7.52
N ALA A 21 -4.47 -16.64 -7.35
CA ALA A 21 -4.45 -17.68 -6.34
C ALA A 21 -3.81 -17.17 -5.04
N VAL A 22 -4.50 -17.38 -3.93
CA VAL A 22 -4.01 -17.06 -2.58
C VAL A 22 -3.55 -18.35 -1.90
N TYR A 23 -2.29 -18.37 -1.49
CA TYR A 23 -1.71 -19.40 -0.64
C TYR A 23 -1.50 -18.85 0.77
N THR A 24 -1.12 -19.73 1.69
CA THR A 24 -0.81 -19.39 3.09
C THR A 24 0.32 -18.39 3.28
N ASP A 25 1.23 -18.31 2.30
CA ASP A 25 2.52 -17.62 2.41
C ASP A 25 2.76 -16.63 1.27
N HIS A 26 2.07 -16.80 0.14
CA HIS A 26 2.14 -15.85 -0.97
C HIS A 26 0.85 -15.89 -1.80
N LYS A 27 0.67 -14.86 -2.62
CA LYS A 27 -0.40 -14.82 -3.62
C LYS A 27 0.26 -14.75 -4.99
N PHE A 28 -0.29 -15.45 -5.96
CA PHE A 28 0.23 -15.47 -7.32
C PHE A 28 -0.90 -15.27 -8.30
N CYS A 29 -0.72 -14.34 -9.24
CA CYS A 29 -1.68 -14.14 -10.32
C CYS A 29 -1.18 -14.81 -11.60
N PHE A 30 -1.93 -15.79 -12.10
CA PHE A 30 -1.62 -16.51 -13.34
C PHE A 30 -1.96 -15.71 -14.61
N ALA A 31 -2.71 -14.61 -14.48
CA ALA A 31 -3.05 -13.75 -15.61
C ALA A 31 -1.95 -12.73 -15.92
N CYS A 32 -1.36 -12.11 -14.88
CA CYS A 32 -0.28 -11.13 -15.03
C CYS A 32 1.08 -11.64 -14.54
N ASN A 33 1.19 -12.93 -14.22
CA ASN A 33 2.39 -13.60 -13.70
C ASN A 33 3.06 -12.84 -12.54
N THR A 34 2.24 -12.18 -11.71
CA THR A 34 2.73 -11.33 -10.61
C THR A 34 2.65 -12.08 -9.30
N LEU A 35 3.76 -12.07 -8.56
CA LEU A 35 3.91 -12.75 -7.28
C LEU A 35 3.87 -11.72 -6.14
N PHE A 36 2.83 -11.81 -5.32
CA PHE A 36 2.61 -10.96 -4.15
C PHE A 36 2.99 -11.76 -2.90
N LYS A 37 4.23 -11.62 -2.46
CA LYS A 37 4.65 -12.13 -1.15
C LYS A 37 4.23 -11.13 -0.09
N GLU A 38 3.52 -11.60 0.93
CA GLU A 38 3.32 -10.82 2.14
C GLU A 38 4.64 -10.89 2.90
N GLU A 39 5.57 -9.98 2.58
CA GLU A 39 6.84 -9.89 3.28
C GLU A 39 6.53 -9.63 4.76
N THR A 40 6.87 -10.59 5.62
CA THR A 40 6.80 -10.45 7.07
C THR A 40 7.52 -9.17 7.46
N LYS A 41 6.73 -8.16 7.86
CA LYS A 41 7.15 -6.78 8.17
C LYS A 41 8.48 -6.77 8.95
N PRO A 42 9.54 -6.07 8.48
CA PRO A 42 10.58 -5.67 9.40
C PRO A 42 9.97 -4.71 10.42
N THR A 43 10.10 -5.14 11.67
CA THR A 43 9.74 -4.50 12.92
C THR A 43 10.09 -3.00 12.99
N ARG A 44 9.13 -2.24 13.53
CA ARG A 44 9.25 -0.95 14.22
C ARG A 44 9.29 0.32 13.36
N GLN A 45 8.13 0.96 13.31
CA GLN A 45 7.96 2.39 13.09
C GLN A 45 8.87 3.18 14.04
N THR A 46 9.87 3.88 13.51
CA THR A 46 10.48 5.02 14.21
C THR A 46 9.55 6.21 14.03
N TYR A 47 8.80 6.53 15.09
CA TYR A 47 8.01 7.76 15.17
C TYR A 47 8.95 8.96 15.01
N ILE A 48 8.79 9.70 13.91
CA ILE A 48 9.41 11.01 13.74
C ILE A 48 8.47 12.01 14.42
N PRO A 49 8.90 12.75 15.46
CA PRO A 49 8.05 13.76 16.07
C PRO A 49 7.68 14.83 15.04
N PRO A 50 6.48 15.43 15.12
CA PRO A 50 6.05 16.40 14.13
C PRO A 50 6.99 17.61 14.13
N VAL A 51 7.53 17.92 12.95
CA VAL A 51 8.34 19.11 12.71
C VAL A 51 7.46 20.34 12.98
N ARG A 52 7.90 21.23 13.89
CA ARG A 52 7.24 22.51 14.11
C ARG A 52 7.45 23.39 12.88
N VAL A 53 6.41 23.53 12.06
CA VAL A 53 6.39 24.51 10.98
C VAL A 53 6.30 25.92 11.59
N PRO A 54 7.19 26.86 11.23
CA PRO A 54 7.00 28.25 11.59
C PRO A 54 5.76 28.77 10.85
N VAL A 55 4.83 29.37 11.59
CA VAL A 55 3.67 30.06 11.03
C VAL A 55 4.17 31.32 10.32
N PHE A 56 4.36 31.24 9.01
CA PHE A 56 4.47 32.43 8.17
C PHE A 56 3.08 33.09 8.14
N LYS A 57 2.97 34.28 8.73
CA LYS A 57 1.76 35.12 8.63
C LYS A 57 1.48 35.37 7.15
N THR A 58 0.29 34.97 6.71
CA THR A 58 -0.24 35.36 5.40
C THR A 58 -0.35 36.87 5.35
N TRP A 59 0.14 37.50 4.28
CA TRP A 59 -0.17 38.90 4.02
C TRP A 59 -1.69 39.02 3.86
N ASP A 60 -2.31 39.78 4.75
CA ASP A 60 -3.74 40.08 4.72
C ASP A 60 -4.13 40.82 3.43
N ASP A 61 -5.30 40.43 2.92
CA ASP A 61 -6.01 40.90 1.74
C ASP A 61 -6.55 42.34 1.94
N ASP A 62 -5.69 43.31 2.24
CA ASP A 62 -6.08 44.74 2.38
C ASP A 62 -5.71 45.59 1.14
N THR A 63 -5.16 44.97 0.09
CA THR A 63 -4.78 45.66 -1.16
C THR A 63 -5.72 45.44 -2.33
N TYR A 64 -6.84 44.71 -2.19
CA TYR A 64 -7.89 44.68 -3.21
C TYR A 64 -8.85 45.86 -3.06
N ARG A 65 -8.35 47.07 -3.32
CA ARG A 65 -9.21 48.17 -3.79
C ARG A 65 -9.42 47.94 -5.29
N GLY A 66 -10.69 47.74 -5.65
CA GLY A 66 -11.17 47.59 -7.02
C GLY A 66 -10.88 48.78 -7.94
#